data_AF-A0A844HLP9-F1
#
_entry.id   AF-A0A844HLP9-F1
#
_cell.length_a   1.000
_cell.length_b   1.000
_cell.length_c   1.000
_cell.angle_alpha   90.00
_cell.angle_beta   90.00
_cell.angle_gamma   90.00
#
_symmetry.space_group_name_H-M   'P 1'
#
loop_
_entity.id
_entity.type
_entity.pdbx_description
1 polymer ?
#
loop_
_entity_poly.entity_id
_entity_poly.type
_entity_poly.pdbx_seq_one_letter_code
_entity_poly.pdbx_strand_id
1 'polypeptide(L)'
;MANVKTINTSELLDNDALVVVIDDVSHPRIEPTVKDMLHTLKDLEDLGKASSMADELDVVIRIVMRSFPTMTREMVEGYPIVVLNEVFAIARDGEIAKQETDEQGKS
;
A
#
# COMPACT_ATOMS: atom_id res chain seq x y z
N MET A 1 18.19 5.38 -10.93
CA MET A 1 17.38 6.27 -10.08
C MET A 1 15.96 6.16 -10.60
N ALA A 2 15.07 5.49 -9.88
CA ALA A 2 13.66 5.38 -10.28
C ALA A 2 12.97 6.72 -9.96
N ASN A 3 12.19 7.24 -10.91
CA ASN A 3 11.44 8.48 -10.79
C ASN A 3 9.98 8.12 -10.51
N VAL A 4 9.47 8.43 -9.32
CA VAL A 4 8.07 8.20 -8.96
C VAL A 4 7.28 9.47 -9.25
N LYS A 5 6.21 9.37 -10.05
CA LYS A 5 5.26 10.45 -10.31
C LYS A 5 3.86 10.03 -9.90
N THR A 6 3.22 10.85 -9.08
CA THR A 6 1.81 10.69 -8.69
C THR A 6 0.94 11.49 -9.66
N ILE A 7 0.01 10.84 -10.34
CA ILE A 7 -0.99 11.48 -11.21
C ILE A 7 -2.37 11.27 -10.57
N ASN A 8 -3.12 12.34 -10.37
CA ASN A 8 -4.46 12.29 -9.81
C ASN A 8 -5.50 12.27 -10.96
N THR A 9 -6.32 11.23 -11.05
CA THR A 9 -7.23 10.94 -12.19
C THR A 9 -8.71 11.18 -11.86
N SER A 10 -8.99 12.15 -11.00
CA SER A 10 -10.26 12.40 -10.29
C SER A 10 -11.51 12.73 -11.14
N GLU A 11 -11.47 12.72 -12.48
CA GLU A 11 -12.58 13.24 -13.28
C GLU A 11 -13.47 12.18 -13.98
N LEU A 12 -13.19 10.88 -13.86
CA LEU A 12 -13.96 9.86 -14.60
C LEU A 12 -14.58 8.73 -13.77
N LEU A 13 -14.25 8.61 -12.47
CA LEU A 13 -14.85 7.65 -11.53
C LEU A 13 -14.80 8.28 -10.12
N ASP A 14 -15.92 8.36 -9.40
CA ASP A 14 -16.02 8.81 -7.99
C ASP A 14 -15.32 7.84 -7.02
N ASN A 15 -14.02 7.62 -7.20
CA ASN A 15 -13.11 6.96 -6.30
C ASN A 15 -11.71 7.46 -6.66
N ASP A 16 -11.17 8.39 -5.87
CA ASP A 16 -9.74 8.72 -5.86
C ASP A 16 -8.96 7.49 -5.36
N ALA A 17 -8.90 6.46 -6.19
CA ALA A 17 -8.11 5.26 -5.93
C ALA A 17 -6.64 5.68 -5.97
N LEU A 18 -6.00 5.68 -4.81
CA LEU A 18 -4.57 5.98 -4.70
C LEU A 18 -3.79 5.04 -5.63
N VAL A 19 -2.96 5.57 -6.53
CA VAL A 19 -2.16 4.79 -7.48
C VAL A 19 -0.68 4.96 -7.16
N VAL A 20 0.02 3.84 -7.01
CA VAL A 20 1.50 3.82 -6.92
C VAL A 20 2.05 3.49 -8.30
N VAL A 21 3.02 4.28 -8.80
CA VAL A 21 3.67 4.03 -10.09
C VAL A 21 5.12 3.62 -9.85
N ILE A 22 5.48 2.42 -10.29
CA ILE A 22 6.84 1.85 -10.18
C ILE A 22 7.25 1.39 -11.58
N ASP A 23 8.41 1.83 -12.06
CA ASP A 23 8.96 1.47 -13.38
C ASP A 23 7.94 1.63 -14.52
N ASP A 24 7.23 2.76 -14.54
CA ASP A 24 6.17 3.10 -15.50
C ASP A 24 4.94 2.17 -15.47
N VAL A 25 4.82 1.31 -14.46
CA VAL A 25 3.66 0.45 -14.21
C VAL A 25 2.80 1.03 -13.08
N SER A 26 1.51 1.23 -13.38
CA SER A 26 0.53 1.74 -12.41
C SER A 26 -0.10 0.62 -11.58
N HIS A 27 -0.04 0.77 -10.26
CA HIS A 27 -0.61 -0.13 -9.28
C HIS A 27 -1.70 0.59 -8.48
N PRO A 28 -2.99 0.48 -8.88
CA PRO A 28 -4.09 1.09 -8.14
C PRO A 28 -4.29 0.35 -6.81
N ARG A 29 -4.45 1.13 -5.74
CA ARG A 29 -4.86 0.64 -4.42
C ARG A 29 -6.33 0.29 -4.47
N ILE A 30 -6.68 -0.84 -3.85
CA ILE A 30 -8.08 -1.19 -3.59
C ILE A 30 -8.46 -0.80 -2.16
N GLU A 31 -9.71 -0.34 -1.98
CA GLU A 31 -10.26 -0.13 -0.64
C GLU A 31 -10.37 -1.51 0.06
N PRO A 32 -9.76 -1.69 1.24
CA PRO A 32 -9.80 -2.96 1.94
C PRO A 32 -11.23 -3.26 2.42
N THR A 33 -11.69 -4.49 2.24
CA THR A 33 -12.93 -4.96 2.87
C THR A 33 -12.70 -5.29 4.35
N VAL A 34 -13.77 -5.47 5.13
CA VAL A 34 -13.67 -5.96 6.52
C VAL A 34 -12.92 -7.29 6.60
N LYS A 35 -13.08 -8.16 5.59
CA LYS A 35 -12.34 -9.43 5.50
C LYS A 35 -10.83 -9.20 5.32
N ASP A 36 -10.47 -8.22 4.49
CA ASP A 36 -9.08 -7.84 4.26
C ASP A 36 -8.45 -7.24 5.51
N MET A 37 -9.21 -6.41 6.23
CA MET A 37 -8.79 -5.84 7.51
C MET A 37 -8.56 -6.93 8.57
N LEU A 38 -9.45 -7.93 8.67
CA LEU A 38 -9.26 -9.07 9.57
C LEU A 38 -8.00 -9.87 9.23
N HIS A 39 -7.72 -10.08 7.94
CA HIS A 39 -6.48 -10.72 7.53
C HIS A 39 -5.26 -9.86 7.86
N THR A 40 -5.33 -8.53 7.68
CA THR A 40 -4.23 -7.61 8.00
C THR A 40 -3.96 -7.58 9.49
N LEU A 41 -4.99 -7.55 10.34
CA LEU A 41 -4.81 -7.63 11.78
C LEU A 41 -4.15 -8.95 12.21
N LYS A 42 -4.55 -10.07 11.61
CA LYS A 42 -3.90 -11.37 11.86
C LYS A 42 -2.44 -11.36 11.42
N ASP A 43 -2.15 -10.81 10.25
CA ASP A 43 -0.78 -10.64 9.75
C ASP A 43 0.07 -9.78 10.71
N LEU A 44 -0.49 -8.68 11.24
CA LEU A 44 0.17 -7.82 12.22
C LEU A 44 0.40 -8.53 13.57
N GLU A 45 -0.55 -9.35 14.02
CA GLU A 45 -0.36 -10.19 15.20
C GLU A 45 0.73 -11.26 14.99
N ASP A 46 0.83 -11.78 13.77
CA ASP A 46 1.87 -12.74 13.38
C ASP A 46 3.25 -12.07 13.31
N LEU A 47 3.35 -10.78 12.96
CA LEU A 47 4.60 -10.01 13.09
C LEU A 47 5.12 -10.00 14.53
N GLY A 48 4.24 -9.79 15.51
CA GLY A 48 4.62 -9.83 16.93
C GLY A 48 5.08 -11.22 17.42
N LYS A 49 4.87 -12.26 16.62
CA LYS A 49 5.24 -13.67 16.89
C LYS A 49 6.28 -14.19 15.89
N ALA A 50 6.76 -13.36 14.96
CA ALA A 50 7.66 -13.76 13.90
C ALA A 50 8.95 -14.34 14.49
N SER A 51 9.37 -15.50 13.96
CA SER A 51 10.54 -16.22 14.46
C SER A 51 11.85 -15.73 13.82
N SER A 52 11.74 -14.95 12.74
CA SER A 52 12.87 -14.42 11.99
C SER A 52 12.49 -13.15 11.22
N MET A 53 13.50 -12.36 10.83
CA MET A 53 13.32 -11.20 9.95
C MET A 53 12.73 -11.57 8.58
N ALA A 54 12.93 -12.80 8.12
CA ALA A 54 12.36 -13.28 6.86
C ALA A 54 10.83 -13.45 6.98
N ASP A 55 10.35 -13.91 8.13
CA ASP A 55 8.91 -14.02 8.40
C ASP A 55 8.26 -12.63 8.45
N GLU A 56 8.95 -11.65 9.04
CA GLU A 56 8.47 -10.26 9.07
C GLU A 56 8.34 -9.67 7.66
N LEU A 57 9.34 -9.92 6.81
CA LEU A 57 9.32 -9.44 5.43
C LEU A 57 8.21 -10.10 4.62
N ASP A 58 7.93 -11.39 4.82
CA ASP A 58 6.83 -12.08 4.16
C ASP A 58 5.48 -11.45 4.52
N VAL A 59 5.27 -11.09 5.79
CA VAL A 59 4.06 -10.37 6.21
C VAL A 59 3.92 -9.02 5.50
N VAL A 60 5.00 -8.23 5.43
CA VAL A 60 4.99 -6.93 4.73
C VAL A 60 4.58 -7.11 3.27
N ILE A 61 5.14 -8.10 2.58
CA ILE A 61 4.81 -8.42 1.19
C ILE A 61 3.32 -8.78 1.05
N ARG A 62 2.77 -9.59 1.96
CA ARG A 62 1.34 -9.95 1.94
C ARG A 62 0.43 -8.74 2.09
N ILE A 63 0.78 -7.80 2.98
CA ILE A 63 -0.01 -6.57 3.19
C ILE A 63 0.03 -5.70 1.93
N VAL A 64 1.20 -5.50 1.34
CA VAL A 64 1.37 -4.74 0.09
C VAL A 64 0.53 -5.34 -1.04
N MET A 65 0.63 -6.65 -1.28
CA MET A 65 -0.11 -7.32 -2.34
C MET A 65 -1.63 -7.27 -2.13
N ARG A 66 -2.09 -7.24 -0.87
CA ARG A 66 -3.52 -7.09 -0.55
C ARG A 66 -4.02 -5.69 -0.89
N SER A 67 -3.23 -4.66 -0.60
CA SER A 67 -3.56 -3.28 -0.94
C SER A 67 -3.42 -3.00 -2.44
N PHE A 68 -2.49 -3.66 -3.12
CA PHE A 68 -2.17 -3.49 -4.54
C PHE A 68 -2.24 -4.83 -5.29
N PRO A 69 -3.43 -5.29 -5.69
CA PRO A 69 -3.64 -6.64 -6.24
C PRO A 69 -2.99 -6.86 -7.62
N THR A 70 -2.53 -5.79 -8.27
CA THR A 70 -1.76 -5.87 -9.52
C THR A 70 -0.28 -6.19 -9.28
N MET A 71 0.21 -6.13 -8.04
CA MET A 71 1.57 -6.54 -7.69
C MET A 71 1.61 -8.04 -7.41
N THR A 72 2.50 -8.76 -8.10
CA THR A 72 2.78 -10.17 -7.79
C THR A 72 3.90 -10.27 -6.76
N ARG A 73 3.99 -11.41 -6.07
CA ARG A 73 5.08 -11.67 -5.11
C ARG A 73 6.46 -11.52 -5.74
N GLU A 74 6.63 -12.05 -6.96
CA GLU A 74 7.88 -11.97 -7.73
C GLU A 74 8.29 -10.51 -8.02
N MET A 75 7.31 -9.65 -8.36
CA MET A 75 7.57 -8.22 -8.57
C MET A 75 8.05 -7.56 -7.27
N VAL A 76 7.34 -7.83 -6.17
CA VAL A 76 7.63 -7.21 -4.87
C VAL A 76 8.99 -7.65 -4.31
N GLU A 77 9.34 -8.93 -4.45
CA GLU A 77 10.65 -9.46 -4.07
C GLU A 77 11.80 -8.90 -4.92
N GLY A 78 11.51 -8.49 -6.15
CA GLY A 78 12.47 -7.83 -7.03
C GLY A 78 12.76 -6.37 -6.66
N TYR A 79 11.95 -5.74 -5.81
CA TYR A 79 12.12 -4.34 -5.46
C TYR A 79 13.24 -4.09 -4.44
N PRO A 80 13.95 -2.95 -4.54
CA PRO A 80 14.81 -2.50 -3.46
C PRO A 80 14.02 -2.33 -2.16
N ILE A 81 14.62 -2.69 -1.02
CA ILE A 81 13.98 -2.60 0.31
C ILE A 81 13.40 -1.22 0.61
N VAL A 82 14.05 -0.15 0.14
CA VAL A 82 13.55 1.23 0.31
C VAL A 82 12.19 1.42 -0.37
N VAL A 83 12.02 0.90 -1.59
CA VAL A 83 10.76 0.97 -2.33
C VAL A 83 9.68 0.16 -1.61
N LEU A 84 10.02 -1.04 -1.15
CA LEU A 84 9.09 -1.87 -0.39
C LEU A 84 8.58 -1.16 0.88
N ASN A 85 9.47 -0.48 1.61
CA ASN A 85 9.09 0.27 2.81
C ASN A 85 8.15 1.44 2.49
N GLU A 86 8.39 2.18 1.40
CA GLU A 86 7.50 3.27 0.96
C GLU A 86 6.12 2.75 0.56
N VAL A 87 6.08 1.67 -0.23
CA VAL A 87 4.81 1.05 -0.65
C VAL A 87 4.05 0.48 0.55
N PHE A 88 4.74 -0.11 1.51
CA PHE A 88 4.15 -0.60 2.75
C PHE A 88 3.60 0.54 3.61
N ALA A 89 4.34 1.64 3.75
CA ALA A 89 3.86 2.84 4.45
C ALA A 89 2.58 3.37 3.80
N ILE A 90 2.52 3.44 2.47
CA ILE A 90 1.31 3.85 1.74
C ILE A 90 0.15 2.86 1.94
N ALA A 91 0.42 1.56 1.89
CA ALA A 91 -0.58 0.52 2.12
C ALA A 91 -1.22 0.65 3.51
N ARG A 92 -0.41 0.99 4.52
CA ARG A 92 -0.81 1.20 5.91
C ARG A 92 -1.46 2.57 6.16
N ASP A 93 -0.83 3.64 5.69
CA ASP A 93 -1.17 5.05 6.01
C ASP A 93 -2.28 5.60 5.12
N GLY A 94 -2.69 4.89 4.07
CA GLY A 94 -3.91 5.24 3.34
C GLY A 94 -5.21 5.09 4.14
N GLU A 95 -5.14 4.81 5.44
CA GLU A 95 -6.20 5.05 6.44
C GLU A 95 -6.18 6.48 7.03
N ILE A 96 -5.04 7.19 7.00
CA ILE A 96 -4.82 8.51 7.64
C ILE A 96 -5.05 9.67 6.67
N ALA A 97 -4.82 9.48 5.36
CA ALA A 97 -4.96 10.55 4.36
C ALA A 97 -6.40 11.13 4.22
N LYS A 98 -7.43 10.44 4.75
CA LYS A 98 -8.80 10.97 4.85
C LYS A 98 -8.98 12.03 5.95
N GLN A 99 -8.04 12.21 6.88
CA GLN A 99 -8.19 13.18 7.99
C GLN A 99 -7.59 14.56 7.74
N GLU A 100 -6.60 14.71 6.86
CA GLU A 100 -5.90 16.01 6.72
C GLU A 100 -6.43 16.90 5.58
N THR A 101 -7.33 16.40 4.73
CA THR A 101 -7.80 17.17 3.56
C THR A 101 -9.12 17.91 3.82
N ASP A 102 -9.84 17.64 4.91
CA ASP A 102 -11.10 18.32 5.24
C ASP A 102 -10.93 19.65 6.02
N GLU A 103 -9.73 20.00 6.52
CA GLU A 103 -9.54 21.20 7.36
C GLU A 103 -8.93 22.43 6.65
N GLN A 104 -8.57 22.36 5.37
CA GLN A 104 -8.04 23.53 4.63
C GLN A 104 -8.96 24.03 3.53
N GLY A 105 -10.23 24.22 3.90
CA GLY A 105 -11.28 24.74 3.02
C GLY A 105 -12.12 25.87 3.59
N LYS A 106 -11.59 26.69 4.51
CA LYS A 106 -12.17 28.00 4.86
C LYS A 106 -11.10 29.02 5.24
N SER A 107 -10.75 29.89 4.30
CA SER A 107 -10.53 31.31 4.57
C SER A 107 -10.80 32.14 3.32
#